data_AF-A0AAU9TU82-F1
#
_entry.id   AF-A0AAU9TU82-F1
#
_cell.length_a   1.000
_cell.length_b   1.000
_cell.length_c   1.000
_cell.angle_alpha   90.00
_cell.angle_beta   90.00
_cell.angle_gamma   90.00
#
_symmetry.space_group_name_H-M   'P 1'
#
loop_
_entity.id
_entity.type
_entity.pdbx_description
1 polymer ?
#
loop_
_entity_poly.entity_id
_entity_poly.type
_entity_poly.pdbx_seq_one_letter_code
_entity_poly.pdbx_strand_id
1 'polypeptide(L)'
;MYSGGGVVVQWYQQIAESLKSQSPVLTGHSGFSEYLHRFKCKKSPSCICDPGCSEFVLHVLLDYPAHDYKRQKLECQLDVILELDSLSELVYGNNKDLFLQFCIKVCKIVNNRNGI
;
A
#
# COMPACT_ATOMS: atom_id res chain seq x y z
N MET A 1 16.67 -1.13 -12.31
CA MET A 1 16.88 0.29 -11.93
C MET A 1 15.71 1.08 -12.51
N TYR A 2 14.67 1.35 -11.73
CA TYR A 2 13.50 2.08 -12.24
C TYR A 2 13.80 3.57 -12.25
N SER A 3 14.19 4.05 -13.42
CA SER A 3 14.34 5.47 -13.75
C SER A 3 12.94 6.05 -14.03
N GLY A 4 12.21 6.46 -12.99
CA GLY A 4 10.84 6.98 -13.14
C GLY A 4 10.34 7.83 -11.97
N GLY A 5 11.24 8.35 -11.13
CA GLY A 5 10.93 8.92 -9.81
C GLY A 5 10.10 10.22 -9.77
N GLY A 6 9.78 10.85 -10.91
CA GLY A 6 8.99 12.09 -10.92
C GLY A 6 7.48 11.86 -10.86
N VAL A 7 6.96 10.97 -11.69
CA VAL A 7 5.51 10.80 -11.87
C VAL A 7 4.89 9.94 -10.77
N VAL A 8 5.61 8.90 -10.33
CA VAL A 8 5.19 8.03 -9.22
C VAL A 8 5.07 8.83 -7.92
N VAL A 9 6.04 9.70 -7.62
CA VAL A 9 6.07 10.51 -6.39
C VAL A 9 4.96 11.58 -6.40
N GLN A 10 4.71 12.22 -7.54
CA GLN A 10 3.69 13.25 -7.69
C GLN A 10 2.26 12.69 -7.58
N TRP A 11 2.01 11.51 -8.16
CA TRP A 11 0.75 10.76 -8.00
C TRP A 11 0.54 10.28 -6.57
N TYR A 12 1.61 9.78 -5.93
CA TYR A 12 1.58 9.36 -4.52
C TYR A 12 1.22 10.51 -3.58
N GLN A 13 1.78 11.71 -3.80
CA GLN A 13 1.50 12.89 -3.00
C GLN A 13 0.06 13.40 -3.18
N GLN A 14 -0.48 13.44 -4.40
CA GLN A 14 -1.85 13.91 -4.66
C GLN A 14 -2.93 12.98 -4.08
N ILE A 15 -2.68 11.66 -4.10
CA ILE A 15 -3.55 10.66 -3.45
C ILE A 15 -3.40 10.71 -1.93
N ALA A 16 -2.17 10.79 -1.41
CA ALA A 16 -1.91 10.93 0.02
C ALA A 16 -2.58 12.19 0.61
N GLU A 17 -2.63 13.30 -0.14
CA GLU A 17 -3.32 14.52 0.26
C GLU A 17 -4.84 14.39 0.18
N SER A 18 -5.38 13.76 -0.87
CA SER A 18 -6.83 13.53 -1.03
C SER A 18 -7.41 12.54 0.00
N LEU A 19 -6.57 11.66 0.56
CA LEU A 19 -6.98 10.59 1.48
C LEU A 19 -6.42 10.76 2.90
N LYS A 20 -5.92 11.97 3.23
CA LYS A 20 -5.26 12.34 4.50
C LYS A 20 -6.00 11.90 5.78
N SER A 21 -7.31 11.68 5.71
CA SER A 21 -8.15 11.22 6.83
C SER A 21 -8.70 9.80 6.72
N GLN A 22 -8.49 9.08 5.61
CA GLN A 22 -9.28 7.86 5.30
C GLN A 22 -8.49 6.55 5.34
N SER A 23 -7.16 6.56 5.13
CA SER A 23 -6.33 5.36 5.31
C SER A 23 -4.86 5.70 5.57
N PRO A 24 -4.28 5.34 6.73
CA PRO A 24 -2.86 5.55 7.02
C PRO A 24 -1.91 4.85 6.05
N VAL A 25 -2.39 3.82 5.33
CA VAL A 25 -1.62 3.15 4.26
C VAL A 25 -1.24 4.14 3.17
N LEU A 26 -2.21 4.94 2.74
CA LEU A 26 -2.09 5.75 1.53
C LEU A 26 -1.33 7.06 1.80
N THR A 27 -1.15 7.41 3.08
CA THR A 27 -0.28 8.52 3.50
C THR A 27 1.14 8.07 3.85
N GLY A 28 1.43 6.77 3.79
CA GLY A 28 2.75 6.21 4.11
C GLY A 28 3.13 6.20 5.59
N HIS A 29 2.25 6.63 6.50
CA HIS A 29 2.54 6.73 7.95
C HIS A 29 2.26 5.44 8.75
N SER A 30 2.22 4.29 8.10
CA SER A 30 1.98 2.99 8.73
C SER A 30 3.30 2.27 8.99
N GLY A 31 3.26 1.18 9.78
CA GLY A 31 4.41 0.37 10.17
C GLY A 31 5.09 -0.42 9.05
N PHE A 32 5.07 0.06 7.80
CA PHE A 32 5.78 -0.55 6.69
C PHE A 32 7.29 -0.51 6.92
N SER A 33 7.99 -1.58 6.57
CA SER A 33 9.42 -1.72 6.89
C SER A 33 10.26 -0.64 6.21
N GLU A 34 9.93 -0.22 4.98
CA GLU A 34 10.61 0.89 4.30
C GLU A 34 10.45 2.21 5.09
N TYR A 35 9.24 2.52 5.53
CA TYR A 35 8.96 3.72 6.32
C TYR A 35 9.71 3.67 7.66
N LEU A 36 9.57 2.57 8.40
CA LEU A 36 10.26 2.40 9.69
C LEU A 36 11.77 2.46 9.55
N HIS A 37 12.33 1.95 8.44
CA HIS A 37 13.76 2.04 8.18
C HIS A 37 14.21 3.48 7.93
N ARG A 38 13.45 4.27 7.15
CA ARG A 38 13.73 5.69 6.92
C ARG A 38 13.82 6.50 8.22
N PHE A 39 13.00 6.15 9.22
CA PHE A 39 13.00 6.78 10.54
C PHE A 39 13.92 6.08 11.57
N LYS A 40 14.76 5.13 11.12
CA LYS A 40 15.70 4.36 11.96
C LYS A 40 15.03 3.52 13.06
N CYS A 41 13.72 3.26 12.94
CA CYS A 41 12.97 2.36 13.81
C CYS A 41 13.17 0.89 13.42
N LYS A 42 13.65 0.61 12.20
CA LYS A 42 13.97 -0.75 11.72
C LYS A 42 15.34 -0.79 11.03
N LYS A 43 16.06 -1.91 11.18
CA LYS A 43 17.40 -2.09 10.60
C LYS A 43 17.41 -2.25 9.09
N SER A 44 16.34 -2.79 8.52
CA SER A 44 16.21 -3.08 7.09
C SER A 44 14.83 -2.67 6.58
N PRO A 45 14.72 -2.17 5.33
CA PRO A 45 13.45 -1.92 4.68
C PRO A 45 12.81 -3.19 4.11
N SER A 46 13.51 -4.34 4.14
CA SER A 46 13.09 -5.57 3.48
C SER A 46 11.72 -6.08 3.95
N CYS A 47 10.96 -6.63 3.01
CA CYS A 47 9.76 -7.39 3.31
C CYS A 47 10.10 -8.77 3.88
N ILE A 48 9.16 -9.33 4.63
CA ILE A 48 9.28 -10.68 5.20
C ILE A 48 9.08 -11.76 4.13
N CYS A 49 8.34 -11.46 3.04
CA CYS A 49 8.17 -12.44 1.96
C CYS A 49 9.43 -12.60 1.10
N ASP A 50 10.23 -11.54 0.99
CA ASP A 50 11.45 -11.53 0.19
C ASP A 50 12.47 -10.54 0.78
N PRO A 51 13.61 -11.02 1.32
CA PRO A 51 14.69 -10.17 1.82
C PRO A 51 15.27 -9.20 0.77
N GLY A 52 15.16 -9.52 -0.52
CA GLY A 52 15.63 -8.69 -1.63
C GLY A 52 14.66 -7.56 -2.03
N CYS A 53 13.42 -7.60 -1.54
CA CYS A 53 12.40 -6.60 -1.86
C CYS A 53 12.16 -5.68 -0.66
N SER A 54 12.08 -4.36 -0.91
CA SER A 54 11.68 -3.41 0.15
C SER A 54 10.17 -3.47 0.37
N GLU A 55 9.75 -3.37 1.61
CA GLU A 55 8.34 -3.34 1.96
C GLU A 55 7.81 -1.90 1.95
N PHE A 56 7.40 -1.47 0.76
CA PHE A 56 6.64 -0.24 0.56
C PHE A 56 5.17 -0.57 0.32
N VAL A 57 4.32 0.45 0.33
CA VAL A 57 2.86 0.29 0.30
C VAL A 57 2.37 -0.47 -0.92
N LEU A 58 2.85 -0.15 -2.13
CA LEU A 58 2.37 -0.82 -3.34
C LEU A 58 2.74 -2.30 -3.32
N HIS A 59 3.95 -2.66 -2.88
CA HIS A 59 4.31 -4.06 -2.69
C HIS A 59 3.33 -4.78 -1.78
N VAL A 60 2.95 -4.17 -0.65
CA VAL A 60 2.02 -4.81 0.30
C VAL A 60 0.58 -4.91 -0.22
N LEU A 61 0.15 -3.95 -1.05
CA LEU A 61 -1.18 -3.96 -1.64
C LEU A 61 -1.26 -4.93 -2.83
N LEU A 62 -0.28 -4.89 -3.73
CA LEU A 62 -0.32 -5.50 -5.06
C LEU A 62 0.40 -6.85 -5.13
N ASP A 63 1.50 -7.03 -4.39
CA ASP A 63 2.43 -8.16 -4.61
C ASP A 63 2.58 -9.09 -3.40
N TYR A 64 2.23 -8.64 -2.20
CA TYR A 64 2.53 -9.38 -0.98
C TYR A 64 1.66 -10.65 -0.86
N PRO A 65 2.28 -11.86 -0.85
CA PRO A 65 1.54 -13.13 -1.00
C PRO A 65 0.49 -13.38 0.07
N ALA A 66 0.72 -12.91 1.31
CA ALA A 66 -0.24 -13.13 2.40
C ALA A 66 -1.55 -12.33 2.22
N HIS A 67 -1.59 -11.38 1.29
CA HIS A 67 -2.76 -10.58 0.95
C HIS A 67 -3.48 -11.05 -0.31
N ASP A 68 -2.95 -12.04 -1.05
CA ASP A 68 -3.48 -12.51 -2.33
C ASP A 68 -4.98 -12.81 -2.30
N TYR A 69 -5.42 -13.63 -1.34
CA TYR A 69 -6.83 -13.96 -1.21
C TYR A 69 -7.71 -12.72 -0.94
N LYS A 70 -7.23 -11.77 -0.14
CA LYS A 70 -7.99 -10.55 0.17
C LYS A 70 -8.03 -9.61 -1.04
N ARG A 71 -6.94 -9.55 -1.81
CA ARG A 71 -6.85 -8.78 -3.06
C ARG A 71 -7.76 -9.38 -4.12
N GLN A 72 -7.66 -10.68 -4.41
CA GLN A 72 -8.54 -11.37 -5.37
C GLN A 72 -10.03 -11.21 -5.02
N LYS A 73 -10.36 -11.31 -3.72
CA LYS A 73 -11.74 -11.06 -3.27
C LYS A 73 -12.20 -9.62 -3.58
N LEU A 74 -11.33 -8.63 -3.37
CA LEU A 74 -11.64 -7.24 -3.70
C LEU A 74 -11.77 -7.04 -5.22
N GLU A 75 -10.86 -7.61 -6.00
CA GLU A 75 -10.89 -7.60 -7.46
C GLU A 75 -12.22 -8.14 -8.00
N CYS A 76 -12.68 -9.29 -7.51
CA CYS A 76 -13.98 -9.84 -7.86
C CYS A 76 -15.17 -8.96 -7.43
N GLN A 77 -15.06 -8.25 -6.29
CA GLN A 77 -16.12 -7.36 -5.82
C GLN A 77 -16.22 -6.07 -6.63
N LEU A 78 -15.10 -5.61 -7.16
CA LEU A 78 -14.99 -4.36 -7.90
C LEU A 78 -15.03 -4.54 -9.42
N ASP A 79 -14.97 -5.79 -9.88
CA ASP A 79 -14.80 -6.16 -11.29
C ASP A 79 -13.59 -5.44 -11.92
N VAL A 80 -12.47 -5.45 -11.19
CA VAL A 80 -11.22 -4.78 -11.58
C VAL A 80 -10.03 -5.65 -11.21
N ILE A 81 -8.94 -5.55 -11.97
CA ILE A 81 -7.65 -6.16 -11.59
C ILE A 81 -6.85 -5.11 -10.81
N LEU A 82 -6.35 -5.46 -9.62
CA LEU A 82 -5.65 -4.52 -8.76
C LEU A 82 -4.19 -4.39 -9.19
N GLU A 83 -3.95 -3.42 -10.07
CA GLU A 83 -2.62 -3.04 -10.57
C GLU A 83 -2.38 -1.55 -10.39
N LEU A 84 -1.13 -1.10 -10.56
CA LEU A 84 -0.75 0.31 -10.38
C LEU A 84 -1.64 1.27 -11.18
N ASP A 85 -1.98 0.93 -12.42
CA ASP A 85 -2.79 1.75 -13.31
C ASP A 85 -4.23 1.88 -12.82
N SER A 86 -4.80 0.79 -12.27
CA SER A 86 -6.16 0.75 -11.72
C SER A 86 -6.32 1.54 -10.42
N LEU A 87 -5.23 1.81 -9.69
CA LEU A 87 -5.30 2.45 -8.37
C LEU A 87 -5.89 3.86 -8.43
N SER A 88 -5.63 4.59 -9.52
CA SER A 88 -6.20 5.92 -9.72
C SER A 88 -7.74 5.87 -9.77
N GLU A 89 -8.30 4.96 -10.56
CA GLU A 89 -9.74 4.76 -10.68
C GLU A 89 -10.36 4.27 -9.37
N LEU A 90 -9.65 3.44 -8.61
CA LEU A 90 -10.12 2.94 -7.32
C LEU A 90 -10.14 4.01 -6.23
N VAL A 91 -9.18 4.95 -6.26
CA VAL A 91 -9.11 6.05 -5.28
C VAL A 91 -10.17 7.12 -5.56
N TYR A 92 -10.40 7.44 -6.85
CA TYR A 92 -11.29 8.52 -7.24
C TYR A 92 -12.68 8.04 -7.69
N GLY A 93 -12.88 6.74 -7.82
CA GLY A 93 -14.12 6.14 -8.29
C GLY A 93 -15.19 5.96 -7.22
N ASN A 94 -16.35 5.50 -7.68
CA ASN A 94 -17.54 5.31 -6.84
C ASN A 94 -17.39 4.20 -5.80
N ASN A 95 -16.45 3.28 -6.01
CA ASN A 95 -16.22 2.12 -5.13
C ASN A 95 -15.04 2.31 -4.17
N LYS A 96 -14.57 3.55 -3.98
CA LYS A 96 -13.39 3.86 -3.14
C LYS A 96 -13.48 3.29 -1.72
N ASP A 97 -14.68 3.18 -1.15
CA ASP A 97 -14.85 2.74 0.23
C ASP A 97 -14.43 1.27 0.43
N LEU A 98 -14.69 0.41 -0.56
CA LEU A 98 -14.26 -1.00 -0.52
C LEU A 98 -12.73 -1.09 -0.60
N PHE A 99 -12.11 -0.31 -1.50
CA PHE A 99 -10.66 -0.23 -1.63
C PHE A 99 -10.00 0.32 -0.35
N LEU A 100 -10.58 1.37 0.25
CA LEU A 100 -10.10 1.95 1.50
C LEU A 100 -10.21 0.97 2.67
N GLN A 101 -11.31 0.22 2.77
CA GLN A 101 -11.45 -0.83 3.78
C GLN A 101 -10.40 -1.94 3.61
N PHE A 102 -10.08 -2.32 2.38
CA PHE A 102 -8.97 -3.24 2.11
C PHE A 102 -7.64 -2.66 2.61
N CYS A 103 -7.33 -1.41 2.25
CA CYS A 103 -6.13 -0.72 2.71
C CYS A 103 -6.05 -0.68 4.25
N ILE A 104 -7.12 -0.30 4.95
CA ILE A 104 -7.15 -0.26 6.42
C ILE A 104 -6.85 -1.64 7.03
N LYS A 105 -7.42 -2.72 6.47
CA LYS A 105 -7.18 -4.10 6.95
C LYS A 105 -5.71 -4.49 6.78
N VAL A 106 -5.14 -4.19 5.61
CA VAL A 106 -3.71 -4.39 5.33
C VAL A 106 -2.84 -3.62 6.33
N CYS A 107 -3.18 -2.35 6.58
CA CYS A 107 -2.51 -1.48 7.55
C CYS A 107 -2.44 -2.11 8.94
N LYS A 108 -3.58 -2.62 9.44
CA LYS A 108 -3.67 -3.25 10.76
C LYS A 108 -2.76 -4.48 10.85
N ILE A 109 -2.70 -5.30 9.80
CA ILE A 109 -1.83 -6.47 9.75
C ILE A 109 -0.36 -6.04 9.85
N VAL A 110 0.05 -5.05 9.06
CA VAL A 110 1.43 -4.53 9.03
C VAL A 110 1.82 -3.86 10.34
N ASN A 111 0.93 -3.06 10.92
CA ASN A 111 1.14 -2.39 12.20
C ASN A 111 1.29 -3.39 13.34
N ASN A 112 0.36 -4.35 13.47
CA ASN A 112 0.41 -5.39 14.50
C ASN A 112 1.72 -6.18 14.44
N ARG A 113 2.20 -6.48 13.23
CA ARG A 113 3.46 -7.20 13.00
C ARG A 113 4.70 -6.42 13.43
N ASN A 114 4.65 -5.08 13.39
CA ASN A 114 5.76 -4.22 13.77
C ASN A 114 5.56 -3.52 15.13
N GLY A 115 4.48 -3.81 15.85
CA GLY A 115 4.19 -3.24 17.17
C GLY A 115 3.88 -1.74 17.17
N ILE A 116 3.25 -1.24 16.09
CA ILE A 116 2.78 0.16 15.93
C ILE A 116 1.31 0.28 16.33
#